data_AF-A0A7C3JVU1-F1
#
_entry.id   AF-A0A7C3JVU1-F1
#
_cell.length_a   1.000
_cell.length_b   1.000
_cell.length_c   1.000
_cell.angle_alpha   90.00
_cell.angle_beta   90.00
_cell.angle_gamma   90.00
#
_symmetry.space_group_name_H-M   'P 1'
#
loop_
_entity.id
_entity.type
_entity.pdbx_description
1 polymer ?
#
loop_
_entity_poly.entity_id
_entity_poly.type
_entity_poly.pdbx_seq_one_letter_code
_entity_poly.pdbx_strand_id
1 'polypeptide(L)' 'TCENSDDVPYIAREAGEDCLVIGTDYGHTDTSSDVDAIKIFRGRADVPPNVKQKILSDNARALYGLS' A
#
# COMPACT_ATOMS: atom_id res chain seq x y z
N THR A 1 2.94 -17.57 -7.95
CA THR A 1 3.96 -16.71 -7.34
C THR A 1 3.36 -15.33 -7.28
N CYS A 2 3.08 -14.80 -6.09
CA CYS A 2 2.65 -13.41 -5.97
C CYS A 2 3.88 -12.52 -6.19
N GLU A 3 3.89 -11.76 -7.26
CA GLU A 3 4.95 -10.80 -7.57
C GLU A 3 4.78 -9.59 -6.65
N ASN A 4 5.52 -9.56 -5.54
CA ASN A 4 5.48 -8.49 -4.52
C ASN A 4 6.46 -7.34 -4.83
N SER A 5 6.89 -7.19 -6.08
CA SER A 5 7.88 -6.20 -6.50
C SER A 5 7.25 -5.11 -7.37
N ASP A 6 6.20 -4.47 -6.89
CA ASP A 6 5.63 -3.30 -7.55
C ASP A 6 6.63 -2.13 -7.55
N ASP A 7 6.75 -1.46 -8.69
CA ASP A 7 7.40 -0.15 -8.83
C ASP A 7 6.45 0.93 -8.32
N VAL A 8 6.30 0.98 -6.99
CA VAL A 8 5.44 1.94 -6.30
C VAL A 8 5.75 3.39 -6.71
N PRO A 9 7.02 3.83 -6.86
CA PRO A 9 7.31 5.18 -7.34
C PRO A 9 6.74 5.48 -8.74
N TYR A 10 6.89 4.56 -9.69
CA TYR A 10 6.30 4.72 -11.01
C TYR A 10 4.77 4.80 -10.93
N ILE A 11 4.14 3.88 -10.21
CA ILE A 11 2.67 3.80 -10.10
C ILE A 11 2.12 5.07 -9.44
N ALA A 12 2.73 5.54 -8.36
CA ALA A 12 2.31 6.77 -7.69
C ALA A 12 2.43 8.01 -8.59
N ARG A 13 3.43 8.05 -9.48
CA ARG A 13 3.58 9.13 -10.46
C ARG A 13 2.46 9.13 -11.50
N GLU A 14 2.10 7.96 -12.02
CA GLU A 14 1.09 7.84 -13.10
C GLU A 14 -0.35 7.88 -12.57
N ALA A 15 -0.62 7.23 -11.43
CA ALA A 15 -1.97 7.14 -10.85
C ALA A 15 -2.31 8.31 -9.91
N GLY A 16 -1.29 9.01 -9.39
CA GLY A 16 -1.43 9.99 -8.32
C GLY A 16 -1.34 9.36 -6.93
N GLU A 17 -0.56 9.99 -6.06
CA GLU A 17 -0.32 9.51 -4.69
C GLU A 17 -1.58 9.47 -3.80
N ASP A 18 -2.63 10.22 -4.14
CA ASP A 18 -3.92 10.26 -3.44
C ASP A 18 -4.89 9.14 -3.86
N CYS A 19 -4.52 8.32 -4.85
CA CYS A 19 -5.38 7.32 -5.47
C CYS A 19 -4.99 5.88 -5.12
N LEU A 20 -4.06 5.68 -4.18
CA LEU A 20 -3.51 4.37 -3.83
C LEU A 20 -3.84 4.00 -2.39
N VAL A 21 -4.27 2.75 -2.17
CA VAL A 21 -4.55 2.18 -0.84
C VAL A 21 -3.91 0.80 -0.78
N ILE A 22 -3.27 0.48 0.35
CA ILE A 22 -2.72 -0.86 0.58
C ILE A 22 -3.75 -1.77 1.25
N GLY A 23 -3.78 -3.04 0.83
CA GLY A 23 -4.54 -4.10 1.46
C GLY A 23 -3.71 -5.38 1.49
N THR A 24 -3.83 -6.16 2.57
CA THR A 24 -3.07 -7.42 2.74
C THR A 24 -3.75 -8.62 2.08
N ASP A 25 -4.94 -8.42 1.51
CA ASP A 25 -5.81 -9.47 0.96
C ASP A 25 -6.02 -10.66 1.92
N TYR A 26 -6.11 -10.36 3.22
CA TYR A 26 -6.20 -11.37 4.27
C TYR A 26 -7.51 -12.16 4.18
N GLY A 27 -7.41 -13.50 4.09
CA GLY A 27 -8.56 -14.40 4.10
C GLY A 27 -8.87 -15.12 2.78
N HIS A 28 -8.14 -14.83 1.70
CA HIS A 28 -8.07 -15.76 0.56
C HIS A 28 -7.28 -17.02 0.96
N THR A 29 -7.65 -18.19 0.43
CA THR A 29 -7.20 -19.54 0.83
C THR A 29 -5.74 -19.88 0.54
N ASP A 30 -4.87 -18.88 0.53
CA ASP A 30 -3.42 -19.01 0.45
C ASP A 30 -2.83 -18.27 1.65
N THR A 31 -1.97 -18.92 2.42
CA THR A 31 -1.32 -18.38 3.62
C THR A 31 -0.36 -17.21 3.33
N SER A 32 -0.47 -16.61 2.14
CA SER A 32 0.22 -15.42 1.65
C SER A 32 -0.48 -14.12 2.07
N SER A 33 -1.48 -14.20 2.96
CA SER A 33 -2.08 -13.07 3.66
C SER A 33 -1.00 -12.35 4.48
N ASP A 34 -0.19 -11.54 3.79
CA ASP A 34 1.04 -10.99 4.31
C ASP A 34 0.68 -9.85 5.27
N VAL A 35 0.49 -10.19 6.55
CA VAL A 35 0.56 -9.20 7.64
C VAL A 35 1.88 -8.42 7.54
N ASP A 36 2.89 -9.00 6.90
CA ASP A 36 4.16 -8.36 6.60
C ASP A 36 4.09 -7.37 5.43
N ALA A 37 3.07 -7.36 4.56
CA ALA A 37 2.96 -6.37 3.47
C ALA A 37 3.00 -4.92 3.99
N ILE A 38 2.30 -4.66 5.10
CA ILE A 38 2.33 -3.34 5.77
C ILE A 38 3.74 -3.03 6.30
N LYS A 39 4.43 -4.01 6.89
CA LYS A 39 5.78 -3.81 7.44
C LYS A 39 6.80 -3.60 6.33
N ILE A 40 6.76 -4.42 5.29
CA ILE A 40 7.59 -4.36 4.09
C ILE A 40 7.40 -3.00 3.41
N PHE A 41 6.16 -2.60 3.17
CA PHE A 41 5.84 -1.32 2.55
C PHE A 41 6.34 -0.13 3.40
N ARG A 42 6.15 -0.18 4.72
CA ARG A 42 6.69 0.86 5.63
C ARG A 42 8.21 0.95 5.55
N GLY A 43 8.92 -0.16 5.32
CA GLY A 43 10.38 -0.22 5.20
C GLY A 43 10.97 0.24 3.86
N ARG A 44 10.16 0.40 2.81
CA ARG A 44 10.62 0.76 1.45
C ARG A 44 11.35 2.11 1.40
N ALA A 45 12.64 2.13 1.08
CA ALA A 45 13.43 3.37 1.04
C ALA A 45 13.15 4.24 -0.21
N ASP A 46 12.55 3.65 -1.23
CA ASP A 46 12.24 4.26 -2.53
C ASP A 46 10.92 5.05 -2.54
N VAL A 47 10.12 4.96 -1.48
CA VAL A 47 8.85 5.69 -1.35
C VAL A 47 9.00 6.82 -0.30
N PRO A 48 8.72 8.08 -0.66
CA PRO A 48 8.79 9.20 0.28
C PRO A 48 7.87 9.03 1.50
N PRO A 49 8.24 9.51 2.71
CA PRO A 49 7.43 9.34 3.91
C PRO A 49 5.99 9.87 3.80
N ASN A 50 5.77 10.99 3.10
CA ASN A 50 4.43 11.55 2.88
C ASN A 50 3.56 10.62 2.02
N VAL A 51 4.14 10.03 0.97
CA VAL A 51 3.43 9.07 0.10
C VAL A 51 3.08 7.80 0.87
N LYS A 52 3.98 7.31 1.71
CA LYS A 52 3.69 6.18 2.60
C LYS A 52 2.50 6.46 3.51
N GLN A 53 2.45 7.65 4.12
CA GLN A 53 1.36 8.04 5.02
C GLN A 53 0.01 8.05 4.29
N LYS A 54 -0.03 8.56 3.06
CA LYS A 54 -1.22 8.55 2.20
C LYS A 54 -1.72 7.12 1.93
N ILE A 55 -0.83 6.26 1.47
CA ILE A 55 -1.16 4.88 1.07
C ILE A 55 -1.52 3.99 2.27
N LEU A 56 -0.85 4.19 3.41
CA LEU A 56 -1.08 3.43 4.65
C LEU A 56 -2.31 3.91 5.43
N SER A 57 -2.78 5.14 5.23
CA SER A 57 -3.82 5.72 6.09
C SER A 57 -4.70 6.75 5.39
N ASP A 58 -4.16 7.89 4.96
CA ASP A 58 -5.00 9.06 4.65
C ASP A 58 -5.98 8.78 3.50
N ASN A 59 -5.54 8.07 2.46
CA ASN A 59 -6.37 7.72 1.30
C ASN A 59 -7.48 6.74 1.69
N ALA A 60 -7.18 5.76 2.55
CA ALA A 60 -8.19 4.83 3.05
C ALA A 60 -9.25 5.55 3.91
N ARG A 61 -8.82 6.50 4.75
CA ARG A 61 -9.72 7.32 5.56
C ARG A 61 -10.64 8.18 4.69
N ALA A 62 -10.08 8.82 3.66
CA ALA A 62 -10.87 9.59 2.70
C ALA A 62 -11.84 8.71 1.89
N LEU A 63 -11.37 7.56 1.40
CA LEU A 63 -12.16 6.63 0.59
C LEU A 63 -13.32 6.00 1.36
N TYR A 64 -13.09 5.60 2.62
CA TYR A 64 -14.08 4.90 3.45
C TYR A 64 -14.81 5.80 4.46
N GLY A 65 -14.49 7.09 4.52
CA GLY A 65 -15.13 8.04 5.45
C GLY A 65 -14.78 7.80 6.92
N LEU A 66 -13.53 7.42 7.23
CA LEU A 66 -13.07 7.07 8.58
C LEU A 66 -12.46 8.28 9.31
N SER A 67 -12.95 8.55 10.53
CA SER A 67 -12.53 9.66 11.42
C SER A 67 -11.36 9.32 12.33
#